data_AF-A0A968FWK3-F1
#
_entry.id   AF-A0A968FWK3-F1
#
_cell.length_a   1.000
_cell.length_b   1.000
_cell.length_c   1.000
_cell.angle_alpha   90.00
_cell.angle_beta   90.00
_cell.angle_gamma   90.00
#
_symmetry.space_group_name_H-M   'P 1'
#
loop_
_entity.id
_entity.type
_entity.pdbx_description
1 polymer ?
#
loop_
_entity_poly.entity_id
_entity_poly.type
_entity_poly.pdbx_seq_one_letter_code
_entity_poly.pdbx_strand_id
1 'polypeptide(L)' 'LSTTAKTINLEDMRDSVGIGARFLSPFGPIGFAYGIKLDQAPGESEAEFHFTAGSAF' A
#
# COMPACT_ATOMS: atom_id res chain seq x y z
N LEU A 1 -28.10 17.19 17.39
CA LEU A 1 -26.80 16.49 17.41
C LEU A 1 -26.94 15.29 16.49
N SER A 2 -26.75 15.47 15.18
CA SER A 2 -26.88 14.38 14.21
C SER A 2 -25.52 13.71 14.09
N THR A 3 -25.40 12.53 14.69
CA THR A 3 -24.21 11.68 14.57
C THR A 3 -24.13 11.22 13.12
N THR A 4 -23.24 11.83 12.32
CA THR A 4 -22.87 11.37 11.00
C THR A 4 -22.25 9.97 11.13
N ALA A 5 -23.09 8.94 11.14
CA ALA A 5 -22.65 7.58 10.89
C ALA A 5 -22.23 7.53 9.42
N LYS A 6 -20.93 7.71 9.18
CA LYS A 6 -20.30 7.45 7.88
C LYS A 6 -20.46 5.96 7.61
N THR A 7 -21.52 5.58 6.91
CA THR A 7 -21.72 4.21 6.42
C THR A 7 -20.49 3.86 5.59
N ILE A 8 -19.63 3.00 6.15
CA ILE A 8 -18.45 2.52 5.45
C ILE A 8 -18.97 1.53 4.40
N ASN A 9 -19.14 1.99 3.17
CA ASN A 9 -19.52 1.13 2.05
C ASN A 9 -18.30 0.27 1.70
N LEU A 10 -18.37 -1.01 2.06
CA LEU A 10 -17.32 -2.00 1.74
C LEU A 10 -17.17 -2.24 0.23
N GLU A 11 -18.20 -1.90 -0.55
CA GLU A 11 -18.23 -2.11 -2.01
C GLU A 11 -17.34 -1.13 -2.79
N ASP A 12 -16.94 -0.01 -2.18
CA ASP A 12 -16.03 1.00 -2.76
C ASP A 12 -14.60 0.87 -2.20
N MET A 13 -14.26 -0.30 -1.64
CA MET A 13 -12.92 -0.56 -1.14
C MET A 13 -12.01 -1.02 -2.28
N ARG A 14 -10.91 -0.31 -2.49
CA ARG A 14 -9.93 -0.68 -3.52
C ARG A 14 -8.98 -1.75 -3.00
N ASP A 15 -9.07 -2.93 -3.61
CA ASP A 15 -8.24 -4.07 -3.24
C ASP A 15 -6.89 -4.07 -3.99
N SER A 16 -5.84 -4.40 -3.26
CA SER A 16 -4.50 -4.58 -3.83
C SER A 16 -3.82 -5.76 -3.15
N VAL A 17 -2.98 -6.45 -3.91
CA VAL A 17 -2.13 -7.55 -3.43
C VAL A 17 -0.68 -7.19 -3.70
N GLY A 18 0.19 -7.43 -2.73
CA GLY A 18 1.60 -7.11 -2.89
C GLY A 18 2.51 -8.06 -2.15
N ILE A 19 3.76 -8.09 -2.58
CA ILE A 19 4.86 -8.76 -1.90
C ILE A 19 5.83 -7.71 -1.36
N GLY A 20 6.27 -7.90 -0.11
CA GLY A 20 7.26 -7.05 0.52
C GLY A 20 8.40 -7.88 1.09
N ALA A 21 9.63 -7.42 0.89
CA ALA A 21 10.82 -7.96 1.53
C ALA A 21 11.48 -6.87 2.38
N ARG A 22 11.75 -7.19 3.65
CA ARG A 22 12.49 -6.32 4.55
C ARG A 22 13.68 -7.05 5.11
N PHE A 23 14.86 -6.43 5.01
CA PHE A 23 16.08 -6.97 5.58
C PHE A 23 16.87 -5.89 6.33
N LEU A 24 17.64 -6.34 7.32
CA LEU A 24 18.52 -5.47 8.09
C LEU A 24 19.92 -5.56 7.50
N SER A 25 20.37 -4.49 6.84
CA SER A 25 21.74 -4.40 6.35
C SER A 25 22.64 -3.78 7.42
N PRO A 26 23.97 -3.98 7.35
CA PRO A 26 24.94 -3.26 8.20
C PRO A 26 24.84 -1.73 8.11
N PHE A 27 24.23 -1.20 7.05
CA PHE A 27 24.01 0.23 6.81
C PHE A 27 22.61 0.72 7.24
N GLY A 28 21.77 -0.17 7.79
CA GLY A 28 20.43 0.13 8.27
C GLY A 28 19.32 -0.75 7.66
N PRO A 29 18.07 -0.57 8.10
CA PRO A 29 16.92 -1.29 7.55
C PRO A 29 16.71 -0.93 6.07
N ILE A 30 16.51 -1.95 5.24
CA ILE A 30 16.13 -1.80 3.85
C ILE A 30 14.84 -2.59 3.61
N GLY A 31 13.90 -1.97 2.90
CA GLY A 31 12.60 -2.52 2.58
C GLY A 31 12.26 -2.29 1.11
N PHE A 32 11.72 -3.32 0.49
CA PHE A 32 11.18 -3.30 -0.85
C PHE A 32 9.75 -3.82 -0.80
N ALA A 33 8.81 -3.13 -1.42
CA ALA A 33 7.45 -3.59 -1.58
C ALA A 33 7.02 -3.40 -3.03
N TYR A 34 6.32 -4.39 -3.55
CA TYR A 34 5.76 -4.38 -4.90
C TYR A 34 4.30 -4.79 -4.78
N GLY A 35 3.40 -3.86 -5.07
CA GLY A 35 1.95 -4.04 -5.00
C GLY A 35 1.35 -3.99 -6.39
N ILE A 36 0.41 -4.89 -6.68
CA ILE A 36 -0.43 -4.90 -7.87
C ILE A 36 -1.87 -4.63 -7.42
N LYS A 37 -2.57 -3.74 -8.10
CA LYS A 37 -3.96 -3.43 -7.80
C LYS A 37 -4.86 -4.49 -8.44
N LEU A 38 -5.77 -5.08 -7.67
CA LEU A 38 -6.67 -6.14 -8.15
C LEU A 38 -7.90 -5.57 -8.84
N ASP A 39 -8.35 -4.39 -8.41
CA ASP A 39 -9.43 -3.63 -9.03
C ASP A 39 -8.87 -2.34 -9.63
N GLN A 40 -8.35 -2.44 -10.85
CA GLN A 40 -7.68 -1.35 -11.53
C GLN A 40 -8.66 -0.60 -12.43
N ALA A 41 -8.83 0.70 -12.15
CA ALA A 41 -9.61 1.58 -13.01
C ALA A 41 -8.87 1.85 -14.34
N PRO A 42 -9.58 2.01 -15.48
CA PRO A 42 -8.95 2.29 -16.76
C PRO A 42 -8.15 3.60 -16.72
N GLY A 43 -6.82 3.48 -16.86
CA GLY A 43 -5.87 4.60 -16.81
C GLY A 43 -5.00 4.69 -15.56
N GLU A 44 -5.18 3.81 -14.57
CA GLU A 44 -4.33 3.76 -13.38
C GLU A 44 -3.11 2.83 -13.58
N SER A 45 -2.01 3.03 -12.84
CA SER A 45 -0.85 2.13 -12.88
C SER A 45 -1.19 0.75 -12.31
N GLU A 46 -0.92 -0.30 -13.08
CA GLU A 46 -1.16 -1.72 -12.74
C GLU A 46 -0.43 -2.13 -11.45
N ALA A 47 0.77 -1.58 -11.25
CA ALA A 47 1.63 -1.91 -10.13
C ALA A 47 2.35 -0.68 -9.58
N GLU A 48 2.74 -0.80 -8.30
CA GLU A 48 3.43 0.23 -7.52
C GLU A 48 4.66 -0.40 -6.85
N PHE A 49 5.83 0.22 -7.03
CA PHE A 49 7.08 -0.22 -6.41
C PHE A 49 7.51 0.79 -5.36
N HIS A 50 7.62 0.34 -4.11
CA HIS A 50 8.05 1.14 -2.99
C HIS A 50 9.41 0.62 -2.47
N PHE A 51 10.36 1.54 -2.32
CA PHE A 51 11.66 1.27 -1.73
C PHE A 51 11.89 2.19 -0.53
N THR A 52 12.35 1.60 0.57
CA THR A 52 12.72 2.30 1.79
C THR A 52 14.15 1.91 2.17
N ALA A 53 15.02 2.89 2.40
CA ALA A 53 16.36 2.65 2.94
C ALA A 53 16.66 3.65 4.05
N GLY A 54 17.09 3.13 5.20
CA GLY A 54 17.42 3.93 6.37
C GLY A 54 16.36 3.86 7.48
N SER A 55 16.52 4.70 8.48
CA SER A 55 15.53 4.87 9.54
C SER A 55 14.41 5.78 9.03
N ALA A 56 13.29 5.19 8.57
CA ALA A 56 12.06 5.94 8.37
C ALA A 56 11.52 6.32 9.77
N PHE A 57 11.66 7.60 10.14
CA PHE A 57 10.98 8.20 11.29
C PHE A 57 9.71 8.91 10.80
#